data_AF-A0A961QT76-F1
#
_entry.id   AF-A0A961QT76-F1
#
_cell.length_a   1.000
_cell.length_b   1.000
_cell.length_c   1.000
_cell.angle_alpha   90.00
_cell.angle_beta   90.00
_cell.angle_gamma   90.00
#
_symmetry.space_group_name_H-M   'P 1'
#
loop_
_entity.id
_entity.type
_entity.pdbx_description
1 polymer ?
#
loop_
_entity_poly.entity_id
_entity_poly.type
_entity_poly.pdbx_seq_one_letter_code
_entity_poly.pdbx_strand_id
1 'polypeptide(L)'
;AADEPAALGLALYGIAESGSLVVHSGPDAPILLSFLPLHHIVVLRESTLLPWLEDYAARLEAASVPRNAILITGPSGTTDIEGSYVRGAHGPGFLHIIITGTDDIPE
;
A
#
# COMPACT_ATOMS: atom_id res chain seq x y z
N ALA A 1 -2.99 16.87 -5.63
CA ALA A 1 -2.18 18.01 -6.10
C ALA A 1 -1.91 17.78 -7.57
N ALA A 2 -2.03 18.79 -8.42
CA ALA A 2 -1.64 18.63 -9.82
C ALA A 2 -0.11 18.64 -9.91
N ASP A 3 0.45 17.90 -10.87
CA ASP A 3 1.88 17.91 -11.21
C ASP A 3 2.86 17.45 -10.11
N GLU A 4 2.36 16.77 -9.06
CA GLU A 4 3.21 16.14 -8.03
C GLU A 4 3.65 14.74 -8.45
N PRO A 5 4.83 14.26 -8.01
CA PRO A 5 5.33 12.94 -8.35
C PRO A 5 4.38 11.81 -7.95
N ALA A 6 4.29 10.81 -8.84
CA ALA A 6 3.53 9.58 -8.61
C ALA A 6 4.43 8.35 -8.60
N ALA A 7 4.14 7.41 -7.70
CA ALA A 7 4.64 6.04 -7.74
C ALA A 7 3.53 5.10 -8.18
N LEU A 8 3.89 4.15 -9.05
CA LEU A 8 3.09 2.97 -9.34
C LEU A 8 3.72 1.77 -8.64
N GLY A 9 2.91 1.00 -7.91
CA GLY A 9 3.35 -0.21 -7.22
C GLY A 9 2.30 -1.31 -7.24
N LEU A 10 2.71 -2.49 -6.80
CA LEU A 10 1.85 -3.64 -6.57
C LEU A 10 1.80 -3.94 -5.07
N ALA A 11 0.59 -4.13 -4.54
CA ALA A 11 0.40 -4.71 -3.22
C ALA A 11 0.46 -6.23 -3.34
N LEU A 12 1.19 -6.87 -2.43
CA LEU A 12 1.26 -8.33 -2.35
C LEU A 12 -0.04 -8.90 -1.80
N TYR A 13 -0.61 -8.23 -0.80
CA TYR A 13 -1.90 -8.55 -0.19
C TYR A 13 -2.64 -7.26 0.19
N GLY A 14 -3.95 -7.35 0.31
CA GLY A 14 -4.77 -6.37 1.03
C GLY A 14 -5.40 -7.02 2.26
N ILE A 15 -5.63 -6.25 3.31
CA ILE A 15 -6.31 -6.72 4.53
C ILE A 15 -7.61 -5.94 4.66
N ALA A 16 -8.73 -6.63 4.54
CA ALA A 16 -10.06 -6.02 4.49
C ALA A 16 -10.44 -5.38 5.82
N GLU A 17 -10.18 -6.05 6.96
CA GLU A 17 -10.51 -5.54 8.30
C GLU A 17 -9.95 -4.14 8.55
N SER A 18 -8.67 -3.92 8.24
CA SER A 18 -7.98 -2.67 8.53
C SER A 18 -7.93 -1.71 7.35
N GLY A 19 -8.33 -2.14 6.14
CA GLY A 19 -8.11 -1.37 4.92
C GLY A 19 -6.63 -1.18 4.61
N SER A 20 -5.78 -2.16 4.94
CA SER A 20 -4.34 -2.08 4.76
C SER A 20 -3.87 -2.74 3.47
N LEU A 21 -2.83 -2.18 2.85
CA LEU A 21 -2.04 -2.83 1.81
C LEU A 21 -0.75 -3.38 2.39
N VAL A 22 -0.34 -4.56 1.95
CA VAL A 22 0.95 -5.17 2.30
C VAL A 22 1.89 -5.05 1.12
N VAL A 23 3.05 -4.42 1.34
CA VAL A 23 4.13 -4.33 0.35
C VAL A 23 5.40 -4.90 0.95
N HIS A 24 6.10 -5.76 0.21
CA HIS A 24 7.45 -6.20 0.58
C HIS A 24 8.47 -5.47 -0.29
N SER A 25 9.55 -4.98 0.32
CA SER A 25 10.63 -4.39 -0.47
C SER A 25 11.39 -5.48 -1.25
N GLY A 26 11.68 -5.24 -2.51
CA GLY A 26 12.45 -6.16 -3.35
C GLY A 26 13.08 -5.44 -4.55
N PRO A 27 13.83 -6.16 -5.41
CA PRO A 27 14.42 -5.60 -6.62
C PRO A 27 13.39 -4.90 -7.52
N ASP A 28 12.17 -5.47 -7.60
CA ASP A 28 11.06 -4.94 -8.41
C ASP A 28 10.08 -4.07 -7.60
N ALA A 29 10.32 -3.93 -6.29
CA ALA A 29 9.51 -3.11 -5.39
C ALA A 29 10.42 -2.27 -4.47
N PRO A 30 11.05 -1.20 -4.99
CA PRO A 30 11.89 -0.33 -4.19
C PRO A 30 11.09 0.34 -3.07
N ILE A 31 11.63 0.31 -1.86
CA ILE A 31 10.97 0.85 -0.66
C ILE A 31 10.53 2.31 -0.81
N LEU A 32 11.30 3.12 -1.53
CA LEU A 32 11.04 4.55 -1.70
C LEU A 32 9.73 4.84 -2.43
N LEU A 33 9.23 3.93 -3.27
CA LEU A 33 7.96 4.13 -3.98
C LEU A 33 6.77 4.24 -3.00
N SER A 34 6.86 3.60 -1.84
CA SER A 34 5.81 3.66 -0.81
C SER A 34 5.87 4.88 0.08
N PHE A 35 6.92 5.71 0.01
CA PHE A 35 7.14 6.82 0.96
C PHE A 35 7.40 8.17 0.29
N LEU A 36 8.09 8.21 -0.84
CA LEU A 36 8.61 9.48 -1.38
C LEU A 36 7.58 10.22 -2.27
N PRO A 37 6.87 9.57 -3.20
CA PRO A 37 5.94 10.28 -4.07
C PRO A 37 4.67 10.67 -3.32
N LEU A 38 4.14 11.86 -3.61
CA LEU A 38 2.94 12.35 -2.94
C LEU A 38 1.69 11.56 -3.40
N HIS A 39 1.70 11.06 -4.64
CA HIS A 39 0.69 10.17 -5.19
C HIS A 39 1.22 8.73 -5.21
N HIS A 40 0.58 7.82 -4.46
CA HIS A 40 0.89 6.40 -4.51
C HIS A 40 -0.29 5.66 -5.14
N ILE A 41 -0.06 5.09 -6.32
CA ILE A 41 -1.03 4.32 -7.08
C ILE A 41 -0.65 2.85 -6.92
N VAL A 42 -1.53 2.07 -6.31
CA VAL A 42 -1.25 0.68 -5.97
C VAL A 42 -2.29 -0.22 -6.62
N VAL A 43 -1.79 -1.20 -7.38
CA VAL A 43 -2.63 -2.27 -7.92
C VAL A 43 -2.67 -3.41 -6.92
N LEU A 44 -3.88 -3.87 -6.60
CA LEU A 44 -4.14 -5.02 -5.75
C LEU A 44 -4.94 -6.06 -6.56
N ARG A 45 -4.53 -7.33 -6.51
CA ARG A 45 -5.35 -8.41 -7.08
C ARG A 45 -6.42 -8.79 -6.07
N GLU A 46 -7.65 -8.92 -6.53
CA GLU A 46 -8.78 -9.37 -5.70
C GLU A 46 -8.49 -10.72 -5.04
N SER A 47 -7.84 -11.63 -5.77
CA SER A 47 -7.43 -12.95 -5.26
C SER A 47 -6.41 -12.90 -4.10
N THR A 48 -5.84 -11.73 -3.83
CA THR A 48 -4.88 -11.50 -2.73
C THR A 48 -5.46 -10.62 -1.62
N LEU A 49 -6.76 -10.35 -1.65
CA LEU A 49 -7.46 -9.71 -0.56
C LEU A 49 -7.71 -10.75 0.56
N LEU A 50 -7.19 -10.45 1.74
CA LEU A 50 -7.32 -11.26 2.94
C LEU A 50 -8.35 -10.62 3.87
N PRO A 51 -9.17 -11.41 4.59
CA PRO A 51 -10.13 -10.83 5.50
C PRO A 51 -9.45 -10.20 6.72
N TRP A 52 -8.45 -10.87 7.32
CA TRP A 52 -7.86 -10.46 8.60
C TRP A 52 -6.32 -10.36 8.56
N LEU A 53 -5.71 -9.65 9.51
CA LEU A 53 -4.26 -9.48 9.58
C LEU A 53 -3.54 -10.81 9.89
N GLU A 54 -4.15 -11.66 10.71
CA GLU A 54 -3.64 -13.00 11.04
C GLU A 54 -3.52 -13.92 9.83
N ASP A 55 -4.34 -13.74 8.79
CA ASP A 55 -4.22 -14.48 7.53
C ASP A 55 -2.91 -14.15 6.81
N TYR A 56 -2.44 -12.91 6.94
CA TYR A 56 -1.13 -12.50 6.45
C TYR A 56 0.00 -13.00 7.36
N ALA A 57 -0.18 -12.95 8.68
CA ALA A 57 0.79 -13.48 9.63
C ALA A 57 1.06 -14.98 9.40
N ALA A 58 0.01 -15.79 9.21
CA ALA A 58 0.14 -17.20 8.90
C ALA A 58 0.90 -17.47 7.58
N ARG A 59 0.71 -16.60 6.57
CA ARG A 59 1.46 -16.67 5.30
C ARG A 59 2.95 -16.34 5.48
N LEU A 60 3.29 -15.41 6.38
CA LEU A 60 4.69 -15.11 6.71
C LEU A 60 5.37 -16.27 7.44
N GLU A 61 4.67 -16.95 8.35
CA GLU A 61 5.21 -18.12 9.06
C GLU A 61 5.50 -19.30 8.13
N ALA A 62 4.65 -19.49 7.11
CA ALA A 62 4.81 -20.54 6.11
C ALA A 62 5.88 -20.21 5.04
N ALA A 63 6.35 -18.98 4.99
CA ALA A 63 7.32 -18.49 4.01
C ALA A 63 8.60 -17.97 4.68
N SER A 64 9.55 -17.46 3.90
CA SER A 64 10.69 -16.73 4.44
C SER A 64 10.27 -15.31 4.83
N VAL A 65 10.64 -14.87 6.03
CA VAL A 65 10.43 -13.48 6.49
C VAL A 65 11.10 -12.51 5.52
N PRO A 66 10.37 -11.52 4.96
CA PRO A 66 10.95 -10.54 4.04
C PRO A 66 11.91 -9.61 4.79
N ARG A 67 12.84 -8.99 4.05
CA ARG A 67 13.70 -7.93 4.61
C ARG A 67 12.89 -6.76 5.19
N ASN A 68 11.75 -6.46 4.59
CA ASN A 68 10.83 -5.41 5.03
C ASN A 68 9.40 -5.79 4.63
N ALA A 69 8.46 -5.59 5.56
CA ALA A 69 7.03 -5.58 5.29
C ALA A 69 6.45 -4.22 5.67
N ILE A 70 5.85 -3.53 4.70
CA ILE A 70 5.22 -2.22 4.84
C ILE A 70 3.71 -2.44 4.83
N LEU A 71 3.04 -2.05 5.91
CA LEU A 71 1.58 -2.05 6.00
C LEU A 71 1.09 -0.61 5.85
N ILE A 72 0.38 -0.33 4.77
CA ILE A 72 -0.13 1.01 4.44
C ILE A 72 -1.63 1.04 4.70
N THR A 73 -2.06 1.71 5.76
CA THR A 73 -3.47 1.77 6.22
C THR A 73 -4.18 3.07 5.82
N GLY A 74 -3.72 3.71 4.74
CA GLY A 74 -4.28 4.96 4.24
C GLY A 74 -3.22 6.00 3.87
N PRO A 75 -3.64 7.20 3.47
CA PRO A 75 -2.74 8.31 3.17
C PRO A 75 -2.04 8.82 4.43
N SER A 76 -0.82 9.33 4.26
CA SER A 76 -0.06 9.96 5.33
C SER A 76 -0.69 11.28 5.74
N GLY A 77 -0.84 11.48 7.05
CA GLY A 77 -1.24 12.74 7.64
C GLY A 77 -0.76 12.83 9.08
N THR A 78 -0.34 14.02 9.49
CA THR A 78 0.03 14.35 10.86
C THR A 78 -0.66 15.64 11.26
N THR A 79 -0.80 15.89 12.55
CA THR A 79 -1.31 17.15 13.06
C THR A 79 -0.18 17.81 13.85
N ASP A 80 0.11 19.07 13.56
CA ASP A 80 1.13 19.81 14.32
C ASP A 80 0.66 20.17 15.73
N ILE A 81 1.54 20.78 16.52
CA ILE A 81 1.24 21.16 17.92
C ILE A 81 0.14 22.21 18.04
N GLU A 82 -0.13 22.96 16.97
CA GLU A 82 -1.16 24.00 16.89
C GLU A 82 -2.51 23.43 16.42
N GLY A 83 -2.58 22.14 16.10
CA GLY A 83 -3.80 21.45 15.66
C GLY A 83 -4.05 21.53 14.15
N SER A 84 -3.06 21.98 13.37
CA SER A 84 -3.16 22.04 11.92
C SER A 84 -2.81 20.70 11.28
N TYR A 85 -3.69 20.20 10.42
CA TYR A 85 -3.47 18.94 9.71
C TYR A 85 -2.52 19.14 8.52
N VAL A 86 -1.40 18.42 8.54
CA VAL A 86 -0.40 18.33 7.48
C VAL A 86 -0.51 16.98 6.80
N ARG A 87 -0.90 16.99 5.53
CA ARG A 87 -0.98 15.80 4.68
C ARG A 87 0.36 15.49 4.04
N GLY A 88 0.73 14.22 3.95
CA GLY A 88 1.91 13.78 3.20
C GLY A 88 3.27 14.05 3.86
N ALA A 89 3.31 14.29 5.17
CA ALA A 89 4.54 14.64 5.88
C ALA A 89 5.56 13.49 5.97
N HIS A 90 5.07 12.24 6.04
CA HIS A 90 5.91 11.05 6.27
C HIS A 90 5.64 9.93 5.26
N GLY A 91 4.98 10.25 4.16
CA GLY A 91 4.54 9.28 3.16
C GLY A 91 3.60 9.90 2.14
N PRO A 92 2.97 9.07 1.29
CA PRO A 92 2.07 9.55 0.25
C PRO A 92 0.90 10.32 0.84
N GLY A 93 0.67 11.54 0.35
CA GLY A 93 -0.49 12.33 0.74
C GLY A 93 -1.78 11.84 0.08
N PHE A 94 -1.67 11.17 -1.07
CA PHE A 94 -2.79 10.59 -1.81
C PHE A 94 -2.49 9.11 -2.08
N LEU A 95 -3.42 8.24 -1.68
CA LEU A 95 -3.38 6.81 -1.95
C LEU A 95 -4.51 6.45 -2.90
N HIS A 96 -4.17 5.85 -4.03
CA HIS A 96 -5.11 5.37 -5.05
C HIS A 96 -4.98 3.86 -5.13
N ILE A 97 -6.08 3.14 -4.94
CA ILE A 97 -6.08 1.67 -4.94
C ILE A 97 -6.90 1.19 -6.12
N ILE A 98 -6.28 0.40 -6.99
CA ILE A 98 -6.93 -0.23 -8.14
C ILE A 98 -7.02 -1.72 -7.84
N ILE A 99 -8.24 -2.19 -7.57
CA ILE A 99 -8.49 -3.61 -7.37
C ILE A 99 -8.79 -4.24 -8.73
N THR A 100 -8.05 -5.30 -9.07
CA THR A 100 -8.19 -6.05 -10.32
C THR A 100 -8.80 -7.41 -10.02
N GLY A 101 -9.98 -7.67 -10.59
CA GLY A 101 -10.63 -8.99 -10.57
C GLY A 101 -10.11 -9.90 -11.68
N THR A 102 -10.58 -11.15 -11.71
CA THR A 102 -10.26 -12.13 -12.76
C THR A 102 -11.22 -12.12 -13.95
N ASP A 103 -12.28 -11.31 -13.91
CA ASP A 103 -13.32 -11.33 -14.93
C ASP A 103 -12.92 -10.46 -16.15
N ASP A 104 -12.71 -11.17 -17.27
CA ASP A 104 -12.68 -10.74 -18.68
C ASP A 104 -12.23 -9.30 -18.98
N ILE A 105 -10.97 -9.14 -19.41
CA ILE A 105 -10.66 -8.15 -20.44
C ILE A 105 -11.19 -8.76 -21.75
N PRO A 106 -12.28 -8.26 -22.35
CA PRO A 106 -12.63 -8.67 -23.70
C PRO A 106 -11.47 -8.23 -24.60
N GLU A 107 -11.01 -9.13 -25.49
CA GLU A 107 -10.10 -8.75 -26.59
C GLU A 107 -10.59 -7.51 -27.33
#